data_AF-A0A510J0I4-F1
#
_entry.id   AF-A0A510J0I4-F1
#
_cell.length_a   1.000
_cell.length_b   1.000
_cell.length_c   1.000
_cell.angle_alpha   90.00
_cell.angle_beta   90.00
_cell.angle_gamma   90.00
#
_symmetry.space_group_name_H-M   'P 1'
#
loop_
_entity.id
_entity.type
_entity.pdbx_description
1 polymer ?
#
loop_
_entity_poly.entity_id
_entity_poly.type
_entity_poly.pdbx_seq_one_letter_code
_entity_poly.pdbx_strand_id
1 'polypeptide(L)'
;MVLLLAIASLITLIAAISQYGFLPANTQLIPELSPSMSIAFIVALVGWMPTSIEVSVWHSIWSERKIKEQSERETSKKSLVFDFKVGYFTSLLLAIIFVWLGALIMFGKNIELSQSAGIFAGQLISIYTESLGDWSHLTISIICFIALFSTTFAVSDGFPQVWRNALKNSAHGKISEKRIYLTVLITLSIISWFIISLFANQLKNLIDFVTTLSFVCAPIFALLNVLVMNGKWIPKEHHLKGWYLVYTYTCLGLMIGFSCYFIYWRFFE
;
A
#
# COMPACT_ATOMS: atom_id res chain seq x y z
N MET A 1 15.00 -0.53 2.59
CA MET A 1 14.48 -1.30 1.44
C MET A 1 13.72 -0.42 0.47
N VAL A 2 12.58 0.17 0.86
CA VAL A 2 11.83 1.11 0.00
C VAL A 2 12.70 2.27 -0.50
N LEU A 3 13.61 2.79 0.32
CA LEU A 3 14.57 3.82 -0.08
C LEU A 3 15.53 3.35 -1.19
N LEU A 4 16.04 2.12 -1.10
CA LEU A 4 16.94 1.56 -2.14
C LEU A 4 16.21 1.38 -3.46
N LEU A 5 14.97 0.87 -3.40
CA LEU A 5 14.10 0.80 -4.57
C LEU A 5 13.85 2.19 -5.14
N ALA A 6 13.51 3.18 -4.31
CA ALA A 6 13.27 4.56 -4.76
C ALA A 6 14.50 5.20 -5.43
N ILE A 7 15.70 4.99 -4.88
CA ILE A 7 16.95 5.45 -5.49
C ILE A 7 17.17 4.74 -6.84
N ALA A 8 17.01 3.42 -6.89
CA ALA A 8 17.15 2.66 -8.14
C ALA A 8 16.14 3.10 -9.21
N SER A 9 14.87 3.30 -8.84
CA SER A 9 13.83 3.80 -9.74
C SER A 9 14.12 5.23 -10.21
N LEU A 10 14.66 6.09 -9.34
CA LEU A 10 15.04 7.45 -9.72
C LEU A 10 16.20 7.46 -10.73
N ILE A 11 17.24 6.65 -10.50
CA ILE A 11 18.34 6.50 -11.45
C ILE A 11 17.83 5.97 -12.79
N THR A 12 16.93 4.98 -12.75
CA THR A 12 16.30 4.40 -13.93
C THR A 12 15.50 5.45 -14.70
N LEU A 13 14.74 6.29 -14.00
CA LEU A 13 13.98 7.38 -14.62
C LEU A 13 14.89 8.39 -15.30
N ILE A 14 15.99 8.78 -14.66
CA ILE A 14 16.97 9.71 -15.25
C ILE A 14 17.59 9.09 -16.52
N ALA A 15 17.95 7.80 -16.47
CA ALA A 15 18.47 7.08 -17.63
C ALA A 15 17.42 7.00 -18.76
N ALA A 16 16.16 6.65 -18.42
CA ALA A 16 15.06 6.61 -19.37
C ALA A 16 14.82 7.97 -20.04
N ILE A 17 14.85 9.07 -19.27
CA ILE A 17 14.71 10.44 -19.80
C ILE A 17 15.89 10.78 -20.73
N SER A 18 17.11 10.35 -20.41
CA SER A 18 18.25 10.58 -21.30
C SER A 18 18.15 9.81 -22.62
N GLN A 19 17.49 8.65 -22.62
CA GLN A 19 17.35 7.79 -23.80
C GLN A 19 16.15 8.15 -24.67
N TYR A 20 15.00 8.45 -24.04
CA TYR A 20 13.72 8.64 -24.73
C TYR A 20 13.24 10.09 -24.73
N GLY A 21 13.91 10.99 -23.99
CA GLY A 21 13.45 12.35 -23.76
C GLY A 21 12.48 12.44 -22.57
N PHE A 22 12.09 13.67 -22.23
CA PHE A 22 11.24 13.93 -21.06
C PHE A 22 9.76 13.55 -21.29
N LEU A 23 9.29 13.66 -22.54
CA LEU A 23 7.90 13.40 -22.91
C LEU A 23 7.79 12.06 -23.64
N PRO A 24 6.74 11.26 -23.36
CA PRO A 24 6.45 10.05 -24.14
C PRO A 24 6.25 10.34 -25.63
N ALA A 25 6.68 9.41 -26.48
CA ALA A 25 6.42 9.46 -27.92
C ALA A 25 4.90 9.40 -28.19
N ASN A 26 4.41 10.17 -29.17
CA ASN A 26 2.97 10.31 -29.50
C ASN A 26 2.09 10.84 -28.35
N THR A 27 2.56 11.87 -27.64
CA THR A 27 1.74 12.61 -26.66
C THR A 27 0.62 13.38 -27.39
N GLN A 28 -0.52 12.72 -27.63
CA GLN A 28 -1.78 13.45 -27.60
C GLN A 28 -1.92 13.99 -26.18
N LEU A 29 -1.77 15.31 -26.02
CA LEU A 29 -1.62 16.02 -24.75
C LEU A 29 -2.79 15.81 -23.77
N ILE A 30 -3.89 15.18 -24.22
CA ILE A 30 -5.05 14.85 -23.42
C ILE A 30 -5.60 13.53 -23.97
N PRO A 31 -5.45 12.39 -23.27
CA PRO A 31 -6.26 11.23 -23.62
C PRO A 31 -7.73 11.62 -23.42
N GLU A 32 -8.57 11.45 -24.45
CA GLU A 32 -10.02 11.55 -24.32
C GLU A 32 -10.53 10.38 -23.46
N LEU A 33 -10.28 10.47 -22.16
CA LEU A 33 -10.86 9.56 -21.19
C LEU A 33 -12.34 9.88 -21.13
N SER A 34 -13.19 8.88 -21.36
CA SER A 34 -14.60 9.01 -21.03
C SER A 34 -14.71 9.37 -19.54
N PRO A 35 -15.73 10.16 -19.13
CA PRO A 35 -15.94 10.49 -17.73
C PRO A 35 -15.92 9.26 -16.81
N SER A 36 -16.48 8.14 -17.27
CA SER A 36 -16.47 6.86 -16.56
C SER A 36 -15.06 6.29 -16.34
N MET A 37 -14.17 6.35 -17.34
CA MET A 37 -12.82 5.82 -17.25
C MET A 37 -11.91 6.70 -16.38
N SER A 38 -12.07 8.03 -16.44
CA SER A 38 -11.40 8.96 -15.54
C SER A 38 -11.80 8.72 -14.08
N ILE A 39 -13.08 8.52 -13.81
CA ILE A 39 -13.56 8.28 -12.45
C ILE A 39 -13.09 6.92 -11.93
N ALA A 40 -13.16 5.85 -12.74
CA ALA A 40 -12.63 4.54 -12.36
C ALA A 40 -11.12 4.59 -12.04
N PHE A 41 -10.34 5.34 -12.83
CA PHE A 41 -8.92 5.57 -12.57
C PHE A 41 -8.67 6.36 -11.28
N ILE A 42 -9.43 7.43 -11.04
CA ILE A 42 -9.35 8.21 -9.80
C ILE A 42 -9.70 7.34 -8.59
N VAL A 43 -10.75 6.53 -8.68
CA VAL A 43 -11.15 5.62 -7.60
C VAL A 43 -10.06 4.58 -7.33
N ALA A 44 -9.49 3.97 -8.37
CA ALA A 44 -8.38 3.02 -8.23
C ALA A 44 -7.12 3.67 -7.61
N LEU A 45 -6.82 4.92 -7.98
CA LEU A 45 -5.72 5.69 -7.40
C LEU A 45 -5.97 6.07 -5.93
N VAL A 46 -7.12 6.68 -5.65
CA VAL A 46 -7.48 7.21 -4.32
C VAL A 46 -7.70 6.09 -3.31
N GLY A 47 -8.25 4.95 -3.76
CA GLY A 47 -8.62 3.85 -2.88
C GLY A 47 -7.47 3.08 -2.23
N TRP A 48 -6.23 3.31 -2.67
CA TRP A 48 -5.06 2.52 -2.28
C TRP A 48 -3.83 3.34 -1.81
N MET A 49 -3.93 4.68 -1.68
CA MET A 49 -2.76 5.53 -1.38
C MET A 49 -2.25 5.42 0.06
N PRO A 50 -0.93 5.56 0.27
CA PRO A 50 0.14 4.66 -0.17
C PRO A 50 0.06 3.26 0.49
N THR A 51 -0.88 3.06 1.41
CA THR A 51 -1.16 1.78 2.06
C THR A 51 -2.63 1.73 2.48
N SER A 52 -3.16 0.54 2.71
CA SER A 52 -4.53 0.39 3.18
C SER A 52 -4.70 0.86 4.63
N ILE A 53 -5.89 1.37 4.97
CA ILE A 53 -6.15 1.99 6.28
C ILE A 53 -6.11 0.97 7.43
N GLU A 54 -6.32 -0.33 7.17
CA GLU A 54 -6.15 -1.37 8.20
C GLU A 54 -4.76 -1.41 8.83
N VAL A 55 -3.73 -0.93 8.11
CA VAL A 55 -2.33 -0.89 8.60
C VAL A 55 -2.17 0.09 9.77
N SER A 56 -3.13 1.00 10.01
CA SER A 56 -3.11 1.91 11.17
C SER A 56 -3.01 1.16 12.51
N VAL A 57 -3.60 -0.03 12.59
CA VAL A 57 -3.56 -0.87 13.78
C VAL A 57 -2.16 -1.46 13.99
N TRP A 58 -1.49 -1.86 12.90
CA TRP A 58 -0.12 -2.40 12.96
C TRP A 58 0.85 -1.31 13.40
N HIS A 59 0.75 -0.13 12.78
CA HIS A 59 1.54 1.04 13.16
C HIS A 59 1.35 1.41 14.64
N SER A 60 0.13 1.31 15.17
CA SER A 60 -0.14 1.58 16.58
C SER A 60 0.60 0.61 17.51
N ILE A 61 0.57 -0.70 17.19
CA ILE A 61 1.25 -1.74 17.98
C ILE A 61 2.78 -1.61 17.89
N TRP A 62 3.33 -1.38 16.70
CA TRP A 62 4.77 -1.20 16.53
C TRP A 62 5.28 0.08 17.17
N SER A 63 4.51 1.17 17.06
CA SER A 63 4.81 2.43 17.74
C SER A 63 4.80 2.26 19.26
N GLU A 64 3.82 1.54 19.80
CA GLU A 64 3.75 1.24 21.23
C GLU A 64 4.99 0.47 21.71
N ARG A 65 5.45 -0.54 20.95
CA ARG A 65 6.69 -1.27 21.29
C ARG A 65 7.92 -0.40 21.24
N LYS A 66 8.08 0.37 20.16
CA LYS A 66 9.23 1.28 20.00
C LYS A 66 9.30 2.30 21.14
N ILE A 67 8.15 2.82 21.58
CA ILE A 67 8.07 3.72 22.75
C ILE A 67 8.43 3.01 24.05
N LYS A 68 8.02 1.75 24.23
CA LYS A 68 8.36 0.96 25.44
C LYS A 68 9.84 0.60 25.51
N GLU A 69 10.48 0.40 24.36
CA GLU A 69 11.91 0.06 24.26
C GLU A 69 12.83 1.28 24.41
N GLN A 70 12.33 2.50 24.19
CA GLN A 70 13.10 3.73 24.31
C GLN A 70 12.88 4.42 25.67
N SER A 71 13.96 4.78 26.35
CA SER A 71 13.90 5.45 27.67
C SER A 71 13.26 6.85 27.64
N GLU A 72 13.30 7.55 26.51
CA GLU A 72 12.77 8.90 26.35
C GLU A 72 11.50 8.94 25.49
N ARG A 73 10.35 9.09 26.16
CA ARG A 73 9.01 9.03 25.53
C ARG A 73 8.73 10.13 24.50
N GLU A 74 9.19 11.36 24.75
CA GLU A 74 8.95 12.51 23.85
C GLU A 74 9.80 12.43 22.58
N THR A 75 11.09 12.12 22.74
CA THR A 75 12.03 11.86 21.64
C THR A 75 11.51 10.73 20.76
N SER A 76 10.95 9.68 21.37
CA SER A 76 10.33 8.54 20.66
C SER A 76 9.13 8.96 19.79
N LYS A 77 8.21 9.79 20.31
CA LYS A 77 7.05 10.26 19.53
C LYS A 77 7.45 11.11 18.32
N LYS A 78 8.40 12.03 18.49
CA LYS A 78 8.88 12.88 17.37
C LYS A 78 9.56 12.02 16.30
N SER A 79 10.36 11.03 16.71
CA SER A 79 10.98 10.06 15.79
C SER A 79 9.93 9.25 15.03
N LEU A 80 8.88 8.76 15.69
CA LEU A 80 7.80 8.00 15.03
C LEU A 80 7.06 8.80 13.95
N VAL A 81 6.74 10.07 14.24
CA VAL A 81 6.07 10.95 13.26
C VAL A 81 7.01 11.26 12.09
N PHE A 82 8.30 11.47 12.36
CA PHE A 82 9.29 11.67 11.31
C PHE A 82 9.41 10.43 10.41
N ASP A 83 9.54 9.23 10.99
CA ASP A 83 9.62 7.97 10.25
C ASP A 83 8.39 7.77 9.36
N PHE A 84 7.19 8.04 9.89
CA PHE A 84 5.94 7.97 9.12
C PHE A 84 5.95 8.95 7.94
N LYS A 85 6.33 10.22 8.16
CA LYS A 85 6.39 11.24 7.10
C LYS A 85 7.38 10.88 6.00
N VAL A 86 8.57 10.38 6.36
CA VAL A 86 9.58 9.94 5.40
C VAL A 86 9.06 8.77 4.57
N GLY A 87 8.46 7.76 5.21
CA GLY A 87 7.88 6.62 4.51
C GLY A 87 6.74 7.03 3.56
N TYR A 88 5.84 7.89 4.03
CA TYR A 88 4.72 8.40 3.23
C TYR A 88 5.20 9.19 2.02
N PHE A 89 6.14 10.13 2.22
CA PHE A 89 6.71 10.93 1.13
C PHE A 89 7.49 10.09 0.12
N THR A 90 8.27 9.11 0.60
CA THR A 90 9.01 8.18 -0.28
C THR A 90 8.05 7.38 -1.16
N SER A 91 6.91 6.96 -0.61
CA SER A 91 5.89 6.21 -1.35
C SER A 91 5.22 7.07 -2.43
N LEU A 92 4.93 8.34 -2.12
CA LEU A 92 4.42 9.30 -3.09
C LEU A 92 5.40 9.52 -4.24
N LEU A 93 6.68 9.75 -3.91
CA LEU A 93 7.73 9.95 -4.89
C LEU A 93 7.89 8.73 -5.80
N LEU A 94 7.84 7.53 -5.22
CA LEU A 94 7.94 6.28 -5.96
C LEU A 94 6.75 6.08 -6.92
N ALA A 95 5.53 6.42 -6.49
CA ALA A 95 4.34 6.36 -7.33
C ALA A 95 4.48 7.27 -8.58
N ILE A 96 4.98 8.49 -8.39
CA ILE A 96 5.23 9.43 -9.49
C ILE A 96 6.28 8.86 -10.46
N ILE A 97 7.37 8.31 -9.94
CA ILE A 97 8.43 7.70 -10.76
C ILE A 97 7.88 6.53 -11.59
N PHE A 98 7.10 5.64 -10.99
CA PHE A 98 6.57 4.48 -11.71
C PHE A 98 5.55 4.86 -12.80
N VAL A 99 4.70 5.85 -12.54
CA VAL A 99 3.81 6.40 -13.57
C VAL A 99 4.63 6.94 -14.74
N TRP A 100 5.71 7.67 -14.45
CA TRP A 100 6.58 8.24 -15.48
C TRP A 100 7.34 7.17 -16.27
N LEU A 101 7.92 6.17 -15.60
CA LEU A 101 8.59 5.04 -16.24
C LEU A 101 7.63 4.26 -17.13
N GLY A 102 6.42 3.97 -16.65
CA GLY A 102 5.37 3.33 -17.46
C GLY A 102 5.02 4.15 -18.70
N ALA A 103 4.93 5.48 -18.56
CA ALA A 103 4.66 6.39 -19.66
C ALA A 103 5.80 6.44 -20.69
N LEU A 104 7.07 6.41 -20.27
CA LEU A 104 8.21 6.48 -21.21
C LEU A 104 8.52 5.13 -21.88
N ILE A 105 8.42 4.04 -21.12
CA ILE A 105 8.91 2.73 -21.57
C ILE A 105 7.80 1.90 -22.19
N MET A 106 6.57 1.94 -21.64
CA MET A 106 5.50 1.02 -22.04
C MET A 106 4.43 1.66 -22.91
N PHE A 107 4.06 2.91 -22.63
CA PHE A 107 2.97 3.58 -23.35
C PHE A 107 3.30 3.73 -24.84
N GLY A 108 2.34 3.40 -25.71
CA GLY A 108 2.49 3.46 -27.16
C GLY A 108 3.36 2.36 -27.79
N LYS A 109 3.96 1.45 -27.00
CA LYS A 109 4.82 0.36 -27.50
C LYS A 109 4.13 -1.02 -27.60
N ASN A 110 2.80 -1.08 -27.43
CA ASN A 110 2.02 -2.34 -27.39
C ASN A 110 2.52 -3.37 -26.36
N ILE A 111 3.20 -2.90 -25.30
CA ILE A 111 3.66 -3.76 -24.20
C ILE A 111 2.53 -3.89 -23.19
N GLU A 112 1.85 -5.03 -23.19
CA GLU A 112 0.83 -5.34 -22.19
C GLU A 112 1.43 -6.03 -20.96
N LEU A 113 0.89 -5.71 -19.79
CA LEU A 113 1.23 -6.41 -18.55
C LEU A 113 0.66 -7.83 -18.58
N SER A 114 1.52 -8.80 -18.27
CA SER A 114 1.13 -10.20 -18.23
C SER A 114 0.11 -10.47 -17.13
N GLN A 115 -0.83 -11.36 -17.43
CA GLN A 115 -1.79 -11.89 -16.46
C GLN A 115 -1.17 -12.93 -15.51
N SER A 116 0.06 -13.38 -15.77
CA SER A 116 0.80 -14.28 -14.87
C SER A 116 1.72 -13.49 -13.95
N ALA A 117 1.61 -13.74 -12.64
CA ALA A 117 2.45 -13.08 -11.63
C ALA A 117 3.96 -13.28 -11.86
N GLY A 118 4.37 -14.48 -12.29
CA GLY A 118 5.77 -14.79 -12.56
C GLY A 118 6.33 -14.02 -13.76
N ILE A 119 5.56 -13.93 -14.85
CA ILE A 119 5.95 -13.19 -16.05
C ILE A 119 5.95 -11.69 -15.77
N PHE A 120 4.94 -11.20 -15.03
CA PHE A 120 4.86 -9.80 -14.61
C PHE A 120 6.11 -9.37 -13.82
N ALA A 121 6.61 -10.21 -12.90
CA ALA A 121 7.84 -9.91 -12.18
C ALA A 121 9.06 -9.74 -13.12
N GLY A 122 9.15 -10.57 -14.16
CA GLY A 122 10.16 -10.43 -15.21
C GLY A 122 10.01 -9.11 -16.00
N GLN A 123 8.78 -8.74 -16.36
CA GLN A 123 8.49 -7.47 -17.03
C GLN A 123 8.84 -6.27 -16.16
N LEU A 124 8.63 -6.35 -14.85
CA LEU A 124 9.03 -5.30 -13.92
C LEU A 124 10.55 -5.11 -13.95
N ILE A 125 11.33 -6.19 -13.91
CA ILE A 125 12.80 -6.13 -13.98
C ILE A 125 13.24 -5.59 -15.35
N SER A 126 12.56 -5.97 -16.43
CA SER A 126 12.94 -5.55 -17.79
C SER A 126 12.83 -4.04 -18.00
N ILE A 127 11.87 -3.37 -17.34
CA ILE A 127 11.74 -1.90 -17.36
C ILE A 127 13.05 -1.24 -16.88
N TYR A 128 13.69 -1.80 -15.85
CA TYR A 128 14.95 -1.26 -15.35
C TYR A 128 16.12 -1.61 -16.26
N THR A 129 16.20 -2.85 -16.73
CA THR A 129 17.33 -3.28 -17.58
C THR A 129 17.29 -2.63 -18.96
N GLU A 130 16.11 -2.27 -19.48
CA GLU A 130 15.99 -1.53 -20.75
C GLU A 130 16.64 -0.15 -20.66
N SER A 131 16.55 0.51 -19.51
CA SER A 131 17.13 1.86 -19.30
C SER A 131 18.57 1.83 -18.78
N LEU A 132 18.91 0.85 -17.93
CA LEU A 132 20.23 0.76 -17.28
C LEU A 132 21.20 -0.17 -18.00
N GLY A 133 20.71 -1.10 -18.83
CA GLY A 133 21.49 -2.16 -19.48
C GLY A 133 21.48 -3.48 -18.70
N ASP A 134 21.87 -4.56 -19.38
CA ASP A 134 21.76 -5.94 -18.89
C ASP A 134 22.56 -6.23 -17.61
N TRP A 135 23.66 -5.51 -17.38
CA TRP A 135 24.48 -5.64 -16.16
C TRP A 135 23.66 -5.38 -14.88
N SER A 136 22.61 -4.57 -14.97
CA SER A 136 21.75 -4.21 -13.84
C SER A 136 20.77 -5.31 -13.44
N HIS A 137 20.56 -6.32 -14.29
CA HIS A 137 19.52 -7.34 -14.11
C HIS A 137 19.59 -8.02 -12.73
N LEU A 138 20.77 -8.49 -12.33
CA LEU A 138 20.94 -9.18 -11.04
C LEU A 138 20.68 -8.24 -9.85
N THR A 139 21.22 -7.02 -9.91
CA THR A 139 21.06 -6.03 -8.83
C THR A 139 19.60 -5.63 -8.66
N ILE A 140 18.90 -5.34 -9.74
CA ILE A 140 17.48 -4.96 -9.69
C ILE A 140 16.61 -6.14 -9.26
N SER A 141 16.91 -7.35 -9.70
CA SER A 141 16.21 -8.56 -9.26
C SER A 141 16.28 -8.72 -7.73
N ILE A 142 17.46 -8.51 -7.14
CA ILE A 142 17.65 -8.56 -5.69
C ILE A 142 16.88 -7.43 -4.99
N ILE A 143 16.97 -6.19 -5.49
CA ILE A 143 16.25 -5.05 -4.91
C ILE A 143 14.74 -5.28 -4.94
N CYS A 144 14.20 -5.73 -6.08
CA CYS A 144 12.77 -6.03 -6.24
C CYS A 144 12.34 -7.19 -5.34
N PHE A 145 13.12 -8.27 -5.30
CA PHE A 145 12.86 -9.40 -4.42
C PHE A 145 12.79 -8.96 -2.95
N ILE A 146 13.78 -8.21 -2.47
CA ILE A 146 13.79 -7.77 -1.07
C ILE A 146 12.64 -6.79 -0.80
N ALA A 147 12.28 -5.92 -1.75
CA ALA A 147 11.15 -5.02 -1.60
C ALA A 147 9.81 -5.78 -1.44
N LEU A 148 9.54 -6.75 -2.32
CA LEU A 148 8.33 -7.59 -2.27
C LEU A 148 8.34 -8.57 -1.09
N PHE A 149 9.50 -9.08 -0.71
CA PHE A 149 9.65 -9.92 0.47
C PHE A 149 9.38 -9.11 1.75
N SER A 150 9.86 -7.86 1.82
CA SER A 150 9.65 -6.99 2.97
C SER A 150 8.17 -6.70 3.24
N THR A 151 7.34 -6.52 2.20
CA THR A 151 5.90 -6.33 2.38
C THR A 151 5.24 -7.61 2.86
N THR A 152 5.60 -8.76 2.26
CA THR A 152 5.13 -10.08 2.70
C THR A 152 5.47 -10.35 4.16
N PHE A 153 6.70 -10.01 4.57
CA PHE A 153 7.16 -10.12 5.95
C PHE A 153 6.37 -9.20 6.90
N ALA A 154 6.16 -7.93 6.51
CA ALA A 154 5.42 -6.96 7.32
C ALA A 154 3.96 -7.41 7.57
N VAL A 155 3.28 -7.97 6.56
CA VAL A 155 1.93 -8.52 6.72
C VAL A 155 1.93 -9.77 7.59
N SER A 156 2.89 -10.67 7.35
CA SER A 156 3.04 -11.92 8.11
C SER A 156 3.36 -11.67 9.58
N ASP A 157 4.02 -10.55 9.91
CA ASP A 157 4.28 -10.15 11.29
C ASP A 157 3.13 -9.33 11.89
N GLY A 158 2.64 -8.31 11.16
CA GLY A 158 1.63 -7.37 11.65
C GLY A 158 0.28 -8.03 11.94
N PHE A 159 -0.20 -8.90 11.03
CA PHE A 159 -1.53 -9.48 11.15
C PHE A 159 -1.66 -10.41 12.37
N PRO A 160 -0.76 -11.39 12.60
CA PRO A 160 -0.82 -12.21 13.83
C PRO A 160 -0.65 -11.41 15.12
N GLN A 161 0.10 -10.30 15.11
CA GLN A 161 0.26 -9.45 16.29
C GLN A 161 -1.04 -8.75 16.71
N VAL A 162 -1.81 -8.25 15.75
CA VAL A 162 -3.14 -7.68 16.01
C VAL A 162 -4.04 -8.72 16.66
N TRP A 163 -4.14 -9.90 16.04
CA TRP A 163 -5.00 -10.97 16.52
C TRP A 163 -4.56 -11.52 17.87
N ARG A 164 -3.25 -11.61 18.11
CA ARG A 164 -2.70 -11.96 19.43
C ARG A 164 -3.22 -11.01 20.50
N ASN A 165 -3.14 -9.70 20.28
CA ASN A 165 -3.61 -8.72 21.25
C ASN A 165 -5.14 -8.77 21.44
N ALA A 166 -5.90 -8.89 20.34
CA ALA A 166 -7.36 -8.96 20.38
C ALA A 166 -7.86 -10.21 21.11
N LEU A 167 -7.37 -11.40 20.74
CA LEU A 167 -7.80 -12.68 21.31
C LEU A 167 -7.32 -12.86 22.74
N LYS A 168 -6.13 -12.37 23.10
CA LYS A 168 -5.65 -12.39 24.49
C LYS A 168 -6.58 -11.61 25.40
N ASN A 169 -6.97 -10.40 24.99
CA ASN A 169 -7.86 -9.55 25.77
C ASN A 169 -9.26 -10.18 25.88
N SER A 170 -9.79 -10.76 24.80
CA SER A 170 -11.09 -11.44 24.82
C SER A 170 -11.08 -12.71 25.68
N ALA A 171 -9.99 -13.48 25.66
CA ALA A 171 -9.87 -14.74 26.40
C ALA A 171 -9.39 -14.54 27.86
N HIS A 172 -9.35 -13.29 28.36
CA HIS A 172 -8.85 -12.95 29.70
C HIS A 172 -7.45 -13.53 29.99
N GLY A 173 -6.58 -13.59 28.97
CA GLY A 173 -5.22 -14.11 29.09
C GLY A 173 -5.09 -15.64 29.27
N LYS A 174 -6.17 -16.41 29.13
CA LYS A 174 -6.14 -17.88 29.33
C LYS A 174 -5.42 -18.65 28.21
N ILE A 175 -5.18 -18.02 27.07
CA ILE A 175 -4.54 -18.65 25.90
C ILE A 175 -3.11 -18.13 25.75
N SER A 176 -2.18 -19.04 25.48
CA SER A 176 -0.77 -18.70 25.23
C SER A 176 -0.62 -17.78 24.02
N GLU A 177 0.05 -16.64 24.21
CA GLU A 177 0.37 -15.66 23.17
C GLU A 177 1.10 -16.27 21.97
N LYS A 178 2.08 -17.15 22.24
CA LYS A 178 2.85 -17.85 21.21
C LYS A 178 1.95 -18.76 20.37
N ARG A 179 0.99 -19.45 21.00
CA ARG A 179 0.04 -20.31 20.29
C ARG A 179 -0.88 -19.50 19.38
N ILE A 180 -1.41 -18.37 19.86
CA ILE A 180 -2.25 -17.49 19.02
C ILE A 180 -1.45 -16.99 17.82
N TYR A 181 -0.25 -16.45 18.05
CA TYR A 181 0.60 -15.93 16.97
C TYR A 181 0.88 -16.97 15.90
N LEU A 182 1.35 -18.17 16.29
CA LEU A 182 1.65 -19.24 15.33
C LEU A 182 0.40 -19.74 14.60
N THR A 183 -0.73 -19.88 15.30
CA THR A 183 -1.98 -20.33 14.68
C THR A 183 -2.45 -19.33 13.63
N VAL A 184 -2.43 -18.03 13.94
CA VAL A 184 -2.84 -16.99 12.98
C VAL A 184 -1.84 -16.89 11.82
N LEU A 185 -0.54 -16.99 12.08
CA LEU A 185 0.48 -16.98 11.02
C LEU A 185 0.31 -18.15 10.04
N ILE A 186 0.13 -19.37 10.54
CA ILE A 186 -0.09 -20.56 9.72
C ILE A 186 -1.41 -20.42 8.94
N THR A 187 -2.48 -20.00 9.60
CA THR A 187 -3.79 -19.80 8.97
C THR A 187 -3.72 -18.76 7.86
N LEU A 188 -3.08 -17.61 8.12
CA LEU A 188 -2.84 -16.56 7.14
C LEU A 188 -2.06 -17.09 5.93
N SER A 189 -1.00 -17.86 6.18
CA SER A 189 -0.15 -18.41 5.13
C SER A 189 -0.90 -19.40 4.23
N ILE A 190 -1.71 -20.29 4.83
CA ILE A 190 -2.54 -21.26 4.09
C ILE A 190 -3.61 -20.55 3.28
N ILE A 191 -4.33 -19.60 3.86
CA ILE A 191 -5.38 -18.84 3.17
C ILE A 191 -4.77 -18.02 2.03
N SER A 192 -3.64 -17.36 2.26
CA SER A 192 -2.96 -16.56 1.23
C SER A 192 -2.49 -17.44 0.08
N TRP A 193 -1.87 -18.59 0.36
CA TRP A 193 -1.48 -19.56 -0.65
C TRP A 193 -2.69 -20.06 -1.45
N PHE A 194 -3.79 -20.39 -0.77
CA PHE A 194 -5.02 -20.81 -1.42
C PHE A 194 -5.56 -19.74 -2.38
N ILE A 195 -5.72 -18.50 -1.91
CA ILE A 195 -6.17 -17.38 -2.76
C ILE A 195 -5.22 -17.17 -3.95
N ILE A 196 -3.91 -17.09 -3.72
CA ILE A 196 -2.94 -16.89 -4.81
C ILE A 196 -3.00 -18.04 -5.82
N SER A 197 -3.18 -19.28 -5.37
CA SER A 197 -3.30 -20.44 -6.26
C SER A 197 -4.53 -20.39 -7.17
N LEU A 198 -5.65 -19.84 -6.68
CA LEU A 198 -6.87 -19.66 -7.47
C LEU A 198 -6.70 -18.62 -8.58
N PHE A 199 -5.85 -17.62 -8.38
CA PHE A 199 -5.65 -16.50 -9.31
C PHE A 199 -4.26 -16.49 -10.00
N ALA A 200 -3.50 -17.57 -9.95
CA ALA A 200 -2.11 -17.60 -10.41
C ALA A 200 -1.89 -17.13 -11.87
N ASN A 201 -2.89 -17.38 -12.73
CA ASN A 201 -2.90 -16.99 -14.15
C ASN A 201 -3.82 -15.79 -14.45
N GLN A 202 -4.35 -15.14 -13.41
CA GLN A 202 -5.30 -14.03 -13.51
C GLN A 202 -4.91 -12.91 -12.54
N LEU A 203 -3.67 -12.46 -12.61
CA LEU A 203 -3.11 -11.42 -11.74
C LEU A 203 -3.98 -10.17 -11.73
N LYS A 204 -4.50 -9.73 -12.88
CA LYS A 204 -5.40 -8.58 -12.94
C LYS A 204 -6.65 -8.80 -12.09
N ASN A 205 -7.28 -9.97 -12.19
CA ASN A 205 -8.47 -10.29 -11.39
C ASN A 205 -8.15 -10.35 -9.89
N LEU A 206 -6.96 -10.84 -9.51
CA LEU A 206 -6.50 -10.82 -8.12
C LEU A 206 -6.35 -9.39 -7.60
N ILE A 207 -5.70 -8.52 -8.38
CA ILE A 207 -5.50 -7.11 -8.03
C ILE A 207 -6.86 -6.41 -7.95
N ASP A 208 -7.74 -6.58 -8.92
CA ASP A 208 -9.09 -6.00 -8.93
C ASP A 208 -9.92 -6.47 -7.72
N PHE A 209 -9.82 -7.75 -7.34
CA PHE A 209 -10.49 -8.30 -6.16
C PHE A 209 -9.97 -7.67 -4.87
N VAL A 210 -8.65 -7.66 -4.67
CA VAL A 210 -8.04 -7.14 -3.44
C VAL A 210 -8.25 -5.62 -3.32
N THR A 211 -8.09 -4.88 -4.41
CA THR A 211 -8.32 -3.42 -4.43
C THR A 211 -9.77 -3.06 -4.11
N THR A 212 -10.72 -3.78 -4.71
CA THR A 212 -12.16 -3.65 -4.39
C THR A 212 -12.40 -3.91 -2.90
N LEU A 213 -11.87 -5.01 -2.36
CA LEU A 213 -12.08 -5.39 -0.97
C LEU A 213 -11.49 -4.35 -0.01
N SER A 214 -10.25 -3.90 -0.24
CA SER A 214 -9.63 -2.83 0.55
C SER A 214 -10.46 -1.55 0.50
N PHE A 215 -10.97 -1.18 -0.67
CA PHE A 215 -11.72 0.05 -0.84
C PHE A 215 -13.07 0.05 -0.13
N VAL A 216 -13.78 -1.09 -0.14
CA VAL A 216 -15.04 -1.28 0.59
C VAL A 216 -14.82 -1.30 2.10
N CYS A 217 -13.71 -1.91 2.56
CA CYS A 217 -13.37 -1.97 3.98
C CYS A 217 -12.82 -0.64 4.53
N ALA A 218 -12.21 0.19 3.69
CA ALA A 218 -11.49 1.37 4.14
C ALA A 218 -12.34 2.37 4.97
N PRO A 219 -13.60 2.72 4.59
CA PRO A 219 -14.45 3.59 5.40
C PRO A 219 -14.74 3.04 6.79
N ILE A 220 -14.88 1.71 6.92
CA ILE A 220 -15.13 1.04 8.19
C ILE A 220 -13.93 1.22 9.11
N PHE A 221 -12.72 0.94 8.62
CA PHE A 221 -11.50 1.13 9.40
C PHE A 221 -11.26 2.61 9.71
N ALA A 222 -11.52 3.52 8.78
CA ALA A 222 -11.40 4.96 9.02
C ALA A 222 -12.34 5.42 10.14
N LEU A 223 -13.61 4.99 10.12
CA LEU A 223 -14.58 5.29 11.17
C LEU A 223 -14.14 4.73 12.53
N LEU A 224 -13.68 3.49 12.58
CA LEU A 224 -13.17 2.87 13.81
C LEU A 224 -11.99 3.66 14.40
N ASN A 225 -11.06 4.13 13.56
CA ASN A 225 -9.96 4.99 14.02
C ASN A 225 -10.47 6.30 14.65
N VAL A 226 -11.48 6.96 14.04
CA VAL A 226 -12.09 8.18 14.60
C VAL A 226 -12.77 7.91 15.94
N LEU A 227 -13.52 6.81 16.04
CA LEU A 227 -14.22 6.43 17.27
C LEU A 227 -13.25 6.10 18.40
N VAL A 228 -12.15 5.41 18.11
CA VAL A 228 -11.10 5.10 19.09
C VAL A 228 -10.40 6.39 19.53
N MET A 229 -10.07 7.29 18.61
CA MET A 229 -9.38 8.54 18.92
C MET A 229 -10.19 9.50 19.82
N ASN A 230 -11.51 9.49 19.67
CA ASN A 230 -12.45 10.26 20.51
C ASN A 230 -13.07 9.41 21.64
N GLY A 231 -12.57 8.20 21.84
CA GLY A 231 -13.10 7.25 22.81
C GLY A 231 -12.81 7.67 24.26
N LYS A 232 -13.52 7.02 25.19
CA LYS A 232 -13.38 7.26 26.65
C LYS A 232 -11.98 6.94 27.19
N TRP A 233 -11.20 6.14 26.46
CA TRP A 233 -9.90 5.63 26.89
C TRP A 233 -8.74 6.55 26.53
N ILE A 234 -8.99 7.58 25.70
CA ILE A 234 -8.01 8.60 25.35
C ILE A 234 -8.29 9.86 26.18
N PRO A 235 -7.26 10.46 26.84
CA PRO A 235 -7.42 11.74 27.52
C PRO A 235 -8.00 12.80 26.59
N LYS A 236 -8.91 13.64 27.10
CA LYS A 236 -9.59 14.69 26.31
C LYS A 236 -8.63 15.67 25.64
N GLU A 237 -7.40 15.79 26.11
CA GLU A 237 -6.34 16.62 25.52
C GLU A 237 -5.87 16.09 24.16
N HIS A 238 -5.93 14.78 23.95
CA HIS A 238 -5.49 14.10 22.72
C HIS A 238 -6.65 13.74 21.77
N HIS A 239 -7.88 14.10 22.10
CA HIS A 239 -9.03 13.98 21.20
C HIS A 239 -8.84 14.87 19.96
N LEU A 240 -9.51 14.49 18.86
CA LEU A 240 -9.51 15.28 17.64
C LEU A 240 -10.19 16.63 17.92
N LYS A 241 -9.51 17.75 17.63
CA LYS A 241 -10.03 19.11 17.90
C LYS A 241 -9.76 20.06 16.73
N GLY A 242 -10.59 21.10 16.64
CA GLY A 242 -10.43 22.21 15.70
C GLY A 242 -10.47 21.77 14.24
N TRP A 243 -9.55 22.33 13.44
CA TRP A 243 -9.45 22.04 12.00
C TRP A 243 -9.21 20.56 11.70
N TYR A 244 -8.44 19.86 12.53
CA TYR A 244 -8.10 18.46 12.26
C TYR A 244 -9.33 17.55 12.33
N LEU A 245 -10.29 17.87 13.21
CA LEU A 245 -11.57 17.14 13.27
C LEU A 245 -12.38 17.33 11.99
N VAL A 246 -12.51 18.57 11.51
CA VAL A 246 -13.21 18.88 10.26
C VAL A 246 -12.55 18.18 9.08
N TYR A 247 -11.23 18.23 9.00
CA TYR A 247 -10.44 17.53 7.99
C TYR A 247 -10.70 16.01 8.00
N THR A 248 -10.61 15.37 9.17
CA THR A 248 -10.83 13.91 9.29
C THR A 248 -12.25 13.50 8.88
N TYR A 249 -13.29 14.23 9.32
CA TYR A 249 -14.67 13.91 8.93
C TYR A 249 -14.93 14.19 7.44
N THR A 250 -14.29 15.21 6.87
CA THR A 250 -14.37 15.48 5.42
C THR A 250 -13.75 14.32 4.63
N CYS A 251 -12.55 13.88 5.00
CA CYS A 251 -11.90 12.72 4.36
C CYS A 251 -12.73 11.44 4.51
N LEU A 252 -13.32 11.21 5.69
CA LEU A 252 -14.20 10.08 5.93
C LEU A 252 -15.46 10.14 5.03
N GLY A 253 -16.09 11.31 4.93
CA GLY A 253 -17.25 11.53 4.07
C GLY A 253 -16.92 11.29 2.60
N LEU A 254 -15.79 11.80 2.12
CA LEU A 254 -15.31 11.56 0.76
C LEU A 254 -15.05 10.08 0.50
N MET A 255 -14.39 9.37 1.42
CA MET A 255 -14.17 7.94 1.32
C MET A 255 -15.47 7.13 1.24
N ILE A 256 -16.44 7.44 2.11
CA ILE A 256 -17.76 6.80 2.07
C ILE A 256 -18.42 7.08 0.71
N GLY A 257 -18.41 8.34 0.27
CA GLY A 257 -18.98 8.74 -1.01
C GLY A 257 -18.37 7.99 -2.19
N PHE A 258 -17.04 7.93 -2.27
CA PHE A 258 -16.37 7.19 -3.34
C PHE A 258 -16.61 5.68 -3.25
N SER A 259 -16.64 5.10 -2.04
CA SER A 259 -16.92 3.67 -1.84
C SER A 259 -18.34 3.30 -2.28
N CYS A 260 -19.34 4.08 -1.89
CA CYS A 260 -20.72 3.91 -2.35
C CYS A 260 -20.85 4.09 -3.86
N TYR A 261 -20.20 5.11 -4.42
CA TYR A 261 -20.18 5.34 -5.88
C TYR A 261 -19.53 4.18 -6.62
N PHE A 262 -18.40 3.66 -6.14
CA PHE A 262 -17.71 2.52 -6.76
C PHE A 262 -18.57 1.26 -6.75
N ILE A 263 -19.25 0.96 -5.64
CA ILE A 263 -20.19 -0.17 -5.56
C ILE A 263 -21.34 0.04 -6.54
N TYR A 264 -21.91 1.24 -6.60
CA TYR A 264 -22.97 1.56 -7.55
C TYR A 264 -22.52 1.33 -8.99
N TRP A 265 -21.39 1.93 -9.38
CA TRP A 265 -20.80 1.78 -10.71
C TRP A 265 -20.49 0.32 -11.05
N ARG A 266 -19.91 -0.44 -10.13
CA ARG A 266 -19.47 -1.82 -10.38
C ARG A 266 -20.61 -2.82 -10.58
N PHE A 267 -21.77 -2.58 -9.98
CA PHE A 267 -22.89 -3.52 -9.97
C PHE A 267 -24.12 -3.06 -10.77
N PHE A 268 -24.26 -1.77 -11.07
CA PHE A 268 -25.44 -1.20 -11.74
C PHE A 268 -25.16 -0.52 -13.08
N GLU A 269 -23.89 -0.31 -13.47
CA GLU A 269 -23.46 0.03 -14.83
C GLU A 269 -22.70 -1.14 -15.48
#